data_AF-A0AAW4CT35-F1
#
_entry.id   AF-A0AAW4CT35-F1
#
_cell.length_a   1.000
_cell.length_b   1.000
_cell.length_c   1.000
_cell.angle_alpha   90.00
_cell.angle_beta   90.00
_cell.angle_gamma   90.00
#
_symmetry.space_group_name_H-M   'P 1'
#
loop_
_entity.id
_entity.type
_entity.pdbx_description
1 polymer ?
#
loop_
_entity_poly.entity_id
_entity_poly.type
_entity_poly.pdbx_seq_one_letter_code
_entity_poly.pdbx_strand_id
1 'polypeptide(L)'
;MAYLIAYDNVMSLYEALTRQGRGGLLAHMIISYPEQEELQQWVIMAPADALGPLLYALSSARKGFEAVPDPFSGEAVKYTGTQSQLVQQRDISRLISWTASNTNEFTKHQFVEACIRMNKLGERAEHFGQANCENRMSLDMFMKDPVLRYSRPDGVRAREAYSKTQAFQARAWTASAESLTSTKTRITQQDSQNMSDKIGLLIAFVFS
;
A
#
# COMPACT_ATOMS: atom_id res chain seq x y z
N MET A 1 -18.58 -13.40 25.36
CA MET A 1 -17.51 -14.40 25.51
C MET A 1 -17.19 -15.14 24.22
N ALA A 2 -18.15 -15.57 23.38
CA ALA A 2 -17.87 -16.15 22.06
C ALA A 2 -17.16 -15.19 21.07
N TYR A 3 -17.47 -13.89 21.13
CA TYR A 3 -16.85 -12.86 20.27
C TYR A 3 -15.34 -12.68 20.51
N LEU A 4 -14.88 -12.80 21.77
CA LEU A 4 -13.46 -12.69 22.10
C LEU A 4 -12.67 -13.90 21.60
N ILE A 5 -13.23 -15.10 21.72
CA ILE A 5 -12.63 -16.34 21.19
C ILE A 5 -12.57 -16.30 19.66
N ALA A 6 -13.61 -15.79 19.00
CA ALA A 6 -13.61 -15.61 17.55
C ALA A 6 -12.56 -14.59 17.09
N TYR A 7 -12.42 -13.47 17.81
CA TYR A 7 -11.39 -12.46 17.56
C TYR A 7 -9.98 -13.03 17.74
N ASP A 8 -9.71 -13.73 18.83
CA ASP A 8 -8.40 -14.35 19.09
C ASP A 8 -8.05 -15.40 18.03
N ASN A 9 -9.03 -16.17 17.55
CA ASN A 9 -8.81 -17.13 16.47
C ASN A 9 -8.49 -16.43 15.13
N VAL A 10 -9.25 -15.39 14.76
CA VAL A 10 -8.98 -14.60 13.54
C VAL A 10 -7.64 -13.88 13.63
N MET A 11 -7.30 -13.31 14.79
CA MET A 11 -6.03 -12.65 15.03
C MET A 11 -4.87 -13.64 15.01
N SER A 12 -5.05 -14.84 15.57
CA SER A 12 -4.04 -15.91 15.50
C SER A 12 -3.83 -16.43 14.07
N LEU A 13 -4.89 -16.48 13.26
CA LEU A 13 -4.83 -16.80 11.83
C LEU A 13 -4.13 -15.68 11.06
N TYR A 14 -4.50 -14.44 11.31
CA TYR A 14 -3.85 -13.26 10.74
C TYR A 14 -2.37 -13.25 11.08
N GLU A 15 -2.01 -13.43 12.35
CA GLU A 15 -0.64 -13.51 12.81
C GLU A 15 0.09 -14.72 12.21
N ALA A 16 -0.57 -15.87 12.10
CA ALA A 16 0.00 -17.05 11.47
C ALA A 16 0.23 -16.86 9.97
N LEU A 17 -0.57 -16.04 9.30
CA LEU A 17 -0.45 -15.71 7.89
C LEU A 17 0.58 -14.60 7.64
N THR A 18 0.61 -13.56 8.48
CA THR A 18 1.53 -12.42 8.40
C THR A 18 2.87 -12.67 9.08
N ARG A 19 3.07 -13.85 9.69
CA ARG A 19 4.36 -14.28 10.25
C ARG A 19 5.43 -14.29 9.15
N GLN A 20 6.61 -13.73 9.46
CA GLN A 20 7.72 -13.60 8.51
C GLN A 20 8.06 -14.93 7.80
N GLY A 21 8.12 -14.87 6.47
CA GLY A 21 8.50 -16.01 5.62
C GLY A 21 7.34 -16.84 5.08
N ARG A 22 6.09 -16.42 5.26
CA ARG A 22 4.90 -16.98 4.59
C ARG A 22 4.34 -16.10 3.47
N GLY A 23 5.01 -15.00 3.15
CA GLY A 23 4.61 -14.10 2.06
C GLY A 23 4.44 -14.79 0.71
N GLY A 24 5.25 -15.82 0.43
CA GLY A 24 5.09 -16.64 -0.77
C GLY A 24 3.76 -17.40 -0.86
N LEU A 25 3.35 -18.02 0.25
CA LEU A 25 2.07 -18.75 0.34
C LEU A 25 0.89 -17.79 0.19
N LEU A 26 0.95 -16.65 0.88
CA LEU A 26 -0.06 -15.58 0.75
C LEU A 26 -0.19 -15.10 -0.70
N ALA A 27 0.93 -14.80 -1.35
CA ALA A 27 0.95 -14.36 -2.74
C ALA A 27 0.37 -15.42 -3.69
N HIS A 28 0.64 -16.70 -3.42
CA HIS A 28 0.04 -17.79 -4.20
C HIS A 28 -1.48 -17.86 -4.01
N MET A 29 -1.98 -17.72 -2.78
CA MET A 29 -3.43 -17.73 -2.52
C MET A 29 -4.15 -16.56 -3.20
N ILE A 30 -3.56 -15.37 -3.21
CA ILE A 30 -4.14 -14.19 -3.89
C ILE A 30 -4.18 -14.40 -5.40
N ILE A 31 -3.11 -14.95 -5.99
CA ILE A 31 -3.04 -15.18 -7.44
C ILE A 31 -3.98 -16.30 -7.88
N SER A 32 -4.13 -17.35 -7.06
CA SER A 32 -4.96 -18.52 -7.36
C SER A 32 -6.43 -18.35 -6.94
N TYR A 33 -6.82 -17.23 -6.32
CA TYR A 33 -8.19 -16.99 -5.90
C TYR A 33 -9.15 -17.01 -7.12
N PRO A 34 -10.24 -17.79 -7.11
CA PRO A 34 -11.11 -17.95 -8.28
C PRO A 34 -11.87 -16.67 -8.64
N GLU A 35 -12.29 -15.88 -7.65
CA GLU A 35 -13.15 -14.71 -7.83
C GLU A 35 -12.34 -13.40 -7.74
N GLN A 36 -11.48 -13.18 -8.75
CA GLN A 36 -10.53 -12.05 -8.76
C GLN A 36 -11.19 -10.66 -8.69
N GLU A 37 -12.42 -10.51 -9.18
CA GLU A 37 -13.17 -9.24 -9.14
C GLU A 37 -13.58 -8.87 -7.70
N GLU A 38 -14.05 -9.85 -6.93
CA GLU A 38 -14.40 -9.65 -5.51
C GLU A 38 -13.15 -9.26 -4.71
N LEU A 39 -12.04 -9.96 -4.96
CA LEU A 39 -10.78 -9.66 -4.30
C LEU A 39 -10.27 -8.26 -4.63
N GLN A 40 -10.39 -7.84 -5.89
CA GLN A 40 -10.05 -6.47 -6.29
C GLN A 40 -10.92 -5.44 -5.56
N GLN A 41 -12.23 -5.66 -5.49
CA GLN A 41 -13.14 -4.76 -4.79
C GLN A 41 -12.83 -4.71 -3.29
N TRP A 42 -12.51 -5.85 -2.69
CA TRP A 42 -12.06 -5.92 -1.31
C TRP A 42 -10.79 -5.09 -1.09
N VAL A 43 -9.76 -5.23 -1.94
CA VAL A 43 -8.50 -4.47 -1.82
C VAL A 43 -8.73 -2.96 -1.94
N ILE A 44 -9.65 -2.54 -2.81
CA ILE A 44 -10.01 -1.13 -3.00
C ILE A 44 -10.72 -0.55 -1.76
N MET A 45 -11.51 -1.37 -1.07
CA MET A 45 -12.32 -0.94 0.08
C MET A 45 -11.64 -1.22 1.43
N ALA A 46 -10.58 -2.01 1.45
CA ALA A 46 -9.92 -2.47 2.66
C ALA A 46 -9.32 -1.30 3.46
N PRO A 47 -9.38 -1.34 4.80
CA PRO A 47 -8.76 -0.33 5.64
C PRO A 47 -7.23 -0.43 5.55
N ALA A 48 -6.55 0.71 5.75
CA ALA A 48 -5.09 0.79 5.75
C ALA A 48 -4.45 -0.16 6.78
N ASP A 49 -5.13 -0.40 7.89
CA ASP A 49 -4.72 -1.29 8.98
C ASP A 49 -4.67 -2.76 8.55
N ALA A 50 -5.44 -3.16 7.54
CA ALA A 50 -5.39 -4.49 6.95
C ALA A 50 -4.40 -4.58 5.79
N LEU A 51 -4.34 -3.52 4.96
CA LEU A 51 -3.45 -3.46 3.79
C LEU A 51 -1.97 -3.34 4.18
N GLY A 52 -1.65 -2.59 5.24
CA GLY A 52 -0.28 -2.40 5.70
C GLY A 52 0.42 -3.71 6.04
N PRO A 53 -0.11 -4.54 6.96
CA PRO A 53 0.54 -5.79 7.31
C PRO A 53 0.48 -6.84 6.20
N LEU A 54 -0.50 -6.75 5.30
CA LEU A 54 -0.51 -7.56 4.09
C LEU A 54 0.72 -7.25 3.22
N LEU A 55 0.98 -5.97 2.93
CA LEU A 55 2.17 -5.54 2.18
C LEU A 55 3.47 -5.89 2.91
N TYR A 56 3.47 -5.77 4.25
CA TYR A 56 4.60 -6.20 5.09
C TYR A 56 4.88 -7.70 4.96
N ALA A 57 3.84 -8.53 5.02
CA ALA A 57 3.95 -9.98 4.89
C ALA A 57 4.42 -10.39 3.49
N LEU A 58 3.90 -9.74 2.45
CA LEU A 58 4.26 -10.00 1.05
C LEU A 58 5.70 -9.60 0.73
N SER A 59 6.19 -8.50 1.30
CA SER A 59 7.58 -8.04 1.16
C SER A 59 8.57 -8.75 2.09
N SER A 60 8.10 -9.69 2.92
CA SER A 60 8.94 -10.43 3.86
C SER A 60 9.92 -11.40 3.18
N ALA A 61 10.93 -11.82 3.95
CA ALA A 61 12.09 -12.57 3.49
C ALA A 61 11.75 -13.84 2.68
N ARG A 62 12.60 -14.09 1.69
CA ARG A 62 12.49 -15.15 0.67
C ARG A 62 12.66 -16.53 1.30
N LYS A 63 11.55 -17.25 1.46
CA LYS A 63 11.57 -18.66 1.87
C LYS A 63 10.83 -19.50 0.86
N GLY A 64 11.42 -20.66 0.54
CA GLY A 64 10.70 -21.68 -0.22
C GLY A 64 9.50 -22.16 0.58
N PHE A 65 8.41 -22.46 -0.11
CA PHE A 65 7.19 -22.96 0.50
C PHE A 65 6.55 -24.01 -0.39
N GLU A 66 5.72 -24.85 0.19
CA GLU A 66 4.91 -25.83 -0.53
C GLU A 66 3.47 -25.33 -0.47
N ALA A 67 2.86 -25.08 -1.63
CA ALA A 67 1.45 -24.73 -1.71
C ALA A 67 0.62 -26.01 -1.49
N VAL A 68 -0.42 -25.90 -0.66
CA VAL A 68 -1.36 -26.99 -0.40
C VAL A 68 -2.02 -27.37 -1.74
N PRO A 69 -2.10 -28.67 -2.08
CA PRO A 69 -2.65 -29.10 -3.36
C PRO A 69 -4.11 -28.67 -3.51
N ASP A 70 -4.50 -28.38 -4.75
CA ASP A 70 -5.90 -28.36 -5.14
C ASP A 70 -6.50 -29.75 -4.87
N PRO A 71 -7.71 -29.89 -4.29
CA PRO A 71 -8.29 -31.19 -3.92
C PRO A 71 -8.38 -32.18 -5.09
N PHE A 72 -8.34 -31.66 -6.33
CA PHE A 72 -8.42 -32.42 -7.57
C PHE A 72 -7.08 -32.76 -8.22
N SER A 73 -5.99 -32.07 -7.88
CA SER A 73 -4.67 -32.26 -8.54
C SER A 73 -3.67 -33.07 -7.73
N GLY A 74 -3.85 -33.18 -6.41
CA GLY A 74 -3.09 -34.07 -5.53
C GLY A 74 -1.60 -33.74 -5.33
N GLU A 75 -0.99 -32.88 -6.16
CA GLU A 75 0.42 -32.50 -6.04
C GLU A 75 0.60 -31.12 -5.39
N ALA A 76 1.39 -31.09 -4.33
CA ALA A 76 1.80 -29.84 -3.69
C ALA A 76 2.81 -29.11 -4.58
N VAL A 77 2.48 -27.89 -5.01
CA VAL A 77 3.41 -27.10 -5.83
C VAL A 77 4.53 -26.57 -4.94
N LYS A 78 5.74 -27.10 -5.15
CA LYS A 78 6.93 -26.66 -4.42
C LYS A 78 7.53 -25.42 -5.08
N TYR A 79 7.67 -24.35 -4.29
CA TYR A 79 8.32 -23.12 -4.71
C TYR A 79 9.71 -23.02 -4.09
N THR A 80 10.72 -22.84 -4.94
CA THR A 80 12.05 -22.39 -4.49
C THR A 80 12.00 -20.95 -3.98
N GLY A 81 12.99 -20.52 -3.19
CA GLY A 81 13.03 -19.15 -2.66
C GLY A 81 12.95 -18.06 -3.75
N THR A 82 13.57 -18.29 -4.90
CA THR A 82 13.48 -17.41 -6.07
C THR A 82 12.09 -17.43 -6.72
N GLN A 83 11.45 -18.59 -6.82
CA GLN A 83 10.08 -18.65 -7.36
C GLN A 83 9.08 -17.99 -6.40
N SER A 84 9.26 -18.16 -5.09
CA SER A 84 8.46 -17.46 -4.08
C SER A 84 8.55 -15.94 -4.26
N GLN A 85 9.77 -15.40 -4.39
CA GLN A 85 9.98 -13.98 -4.58
C GLN A 85 9.30 -13.47 -5.86
N LEU A 86 9.34 -14.25 -6.96
CA LEU A 86 8.65 -13.89 -8.18
C LEU A 86 7.12 -13.83 -8.00
N VAL A 87 6.55 -14.79 -7.28
CA VAL A 87 5.10 -14.81 -6.98
C VAL A 87 4.73 -13.62 -6.09
N GLN A 88 5.54 -13.30 -5.06
CA GLN A 88 5.37 -12.12 -4.21
C GLN A 88 5.45 -10.80 -5.00
N GLN A 89 6.42 -10.66 -5.90
CA GLN A 89 6.56 -9.46 -6.75
C GLN A 89 5.34 -9.27 -7.65
N ARG A 90 4.81 -10.36 -8.22
CA ARG A 90 3.59 -10.33 -9.04
C ARG A 90 2.39 -9.86 -8.25
N ASP A 91 2.26 -10.35 -7.02
CA ASP A 91 1.14 -10.01 -6.15
C ASP A 91 1.19 -8.54 -5.68
N ILE A 92 2.35 -8.09 -5.18
CA ILE A 92 2.58 -6.68 -4.80
C ILE A 92 2.27 -5.74 -5.98
N SER A 93 2.76 -6.06 -7.18
CA SER A 93 2.47 -5.28 -8.37
C SER A 93 0.97 -5.23 -8.68
N ARG A 94 0.23 -6.31 -8.45
CA ARG A 94 -1.20 -6.40 -8.72
C ARG A 94 -2.00 -5.56 -7.74
N LEU A 95 -1.77 -5.72 -6.43
CA LEU A 95 -2.44 -4.93 -5.38
C LEU A 95 -2.25 -3.43 -5.59
N ILE A 96 -1.04 -3.02 -5.93
CA ILE A 96 -0.71 -1.61 -6.18
C ILE A 96 -1.35 -1.11 -7.48
N SER A 97 -1.46 -1.96 -8.51
CA SER A 97 -2.15 -1.59 -9.74
C SER A 97 -3.66 -1.43 -9.52
N TRP A 98 -4.29 -2.26 -8.70
CA TRP A 98 -5.71 -2.12 -8.34
C TRP A 98 -5.98 -0.82 -7.61
N THR A 99 -5.17 -0.49 -6.60
CA THR A 99 -5.31 0.78 -5.86
C THR A 99 -5.06 2.00 -6.75
N ALA A 100 -4.12 1.92 -7.70
CA ALA A 100 -3.83 3.04 -8.60
C ALA A 100 -4.79 3.18 -9.79
N SER A 101 -5.42 2.07 -10.23
CA SER A 101 -6.44 2.09 -11.27
C SER A 101 -7.70 2.84 -10.84
N ASN A 102 -7.91 2.95 -9.52
CA ASN A 102 -9.00 3.72 -8.98
C ASN A 102 -8.68 5.22 -9.01
N THR A 103 -9.57 6.02 -9.58
CA THR A 103 -9.45 7.48 -9.65
C THR A 103 -9.80 8.17 -8.34
N ASN A 104 -10.40 7.46 -7.39
CA ASN A 104 -10.80 8.01 -6.11
C ASN A 104 -9.59 8.45 -5.27
N GLU A 105 -9.59 9.70 -4.81
CA GLU A 105 -8.54 10.23 -3.93
C GLU A 105 -8.45 9.45 -2.61
N PHE A 106 -9.57 8.91 -2.12
CA PHE A 106 -9.62 8.08 -0.93
C PHE A 106 -8.68 6.87 -1.03
N THR A 107 -8.70 6.15 -2.17
CA THR A 107 -7.85 4.97 -2.38
C THR A 107 -6.36 5.34 -2.43
N LYS A 108 -6.02 6.52 -2.94
CA LYS A 108 -4.64 7.04 -2.93
C LYS A 108 -4.17 7.32 -1.51
N HIS A 109 -5.01 7.95 -0.70
CA HIS A 109 -4.72 8.21 0.72
C HIS A 109 -4.62 6.91 1.53
N GLN A 110 -5.51 5.95 1.29
CA GLN A 110 -5.45 4.64 1.94
C GLN A 110 -4.15 3.89 1.63
N PHE A 111 -3.62 3.98 0.41
CA PHE A 111 -2.35 3.35 0.07
C PHE A 111 -1.18 3.98 0.84
N VAL A 112 -1.15 5.30 0.98
CA VAL A 112 -0.12 6.00 1.78
C VAL A 112 -0.24 5.62 3.25
N GLU A 113 -1.45 5.60 3.81
CA GLU A 113 -1.67 5.16 5.19
C GLU A 113 -1.34 3.67 5.38
N ALA A 114 -1.57 2.82 4.39
CA ALA A 114 -1.15 1.42 4.43
C ALA A 114 0.38 1.30 4.46
N CYS A 115 1.10 2.14 3.70
CA CYS A 115 2.57 2.20 3.77
C CYS A 115 3.06 2.68 5.13
N ILE A 116 2.36 3.62 5.79
CA ILE A 116 2.68 4.05 7.17
C ILE A 116 2.47 2.90 8.16
N ARG A 117 1.43 2.08 7.95
CA ARG A 117 1.03 0.95 8.81
C ARG A 117 1.64 -0.38 8.40
N MET A 118 2.69 -0.36 7.58
CA MET A 118 3.35 -1.57 7.06
C MET A 118 4.25 -2.24 8.11
N ASN A 119 3.62 -2.72 9.19
CA ASN A 119 4.23 -3.51 10.24
C ASN A 119 3.41 -4.78 10.49
N LYS A 120 3.81 -5.60 11.45
CA LYS A 120 3.16 -6.91 11.72
C LYS A 120 1.69 -6.78 12.14
N LEU A 121 1.29 -5.69 12.81
CA LEU A 121 -0.01 -5.56 13.48
C LEU A 121 -0.93 -4.50 12.85
N GLY A 122 -0.44 -3.68 11.94
CA GLY A 122 -1.21 -2.62 11.26
C GLY A 122 -1.27 -1.31 12.06
N GLU A 123 -0.43 -1.21 13.08
CA GLU A 123 -0.37 -0.04 13.95
C GLU A 123 0.20 1.15 13.20
N ARG A 124 -0.32 2.35 13.48
CA ARG A 124 0.22 3.56 12.86
C ARG A 124 1.52 3.94 13.55
N ALA A 125 2.60 4.05 12.78
CA ALA A 125 3.90 4.46 13.33
C ALA A 125 3.87 5.90 13.88
N GLU A 126 4.55 6.13 15.00
CA GLU A 126 4.67 7.47 15.61
C GLU A 126 5.32 8.47 14.65
N HIS A 127 6.42 8.07 14.01
CA HIS A 127 7.12 8.84 12.98
C HIS A 127 6.60 8.50 11.58
N PHE A 128 5.33 8.83 11.31
CA PHE A 128 4.62 8.44 10.09
C PHE A 128 5.33 8.85 8.78
N GLY A 129 5.97 10.02 8.75
CA GLY A 129 6.70 10.48 7.57
C GLY A 129 7.90 9.60 7.21
N GLN A 130 8.72 9.26 8.21
CA GLN A 130 9.88 8.38 8.05
C GLN A 130 9.45 6.95 7.74
N ALA A 131 8.47 6.42 8.47
CA ALA A 131 7.96 5.07 8.26
C ALA A 131 7.45 4.88 6.83
N ASN A 132 6.71 5.86 6.29
CA ASN A 132 6.27 5.81 4.89
C ASN A 132 7.45 5.74 3.91
N CYS A 133 8.48 6.57 4.10
CA CYS A 133 9.66 6.58 3.23
C CYS A 133 10.43 5.25 3.29
N GLU A 134 10.69 4.73 4.49
CA GLU A 134 11.40 3.46 4.70
C GLU A 134 10.62 2.27 4.12
N ASN A 135 9.31 2.21 4.38
CA ASN A 135 8.46 1.13 3.91
C ASN A 135 8.32 1.15 2.38
N ARG A 136 8.18 2.33 1.78
CA ARG A 136 8.22 2.46 0.31
C ARG A 136 9.57 2.04 -0.25
N MET A 137 10.67 2.48 0.35
CA MET A 137 12.03 2.10 -0.09
C MET A 137 12.25 0.58 0.02
N SER A 138 11.72 -0.06 1.07
CA SER A 138 11.75 -1.52 1.22
C SER A 138 11.00 -2.23 0.10
N LEU A 139 9.79 -1.76 -0.24
CA LEU A 139 9.03 -2.28 -1.38
C LEU A 139 9.78 -2.09 -2.71
N ASP A 140 10.39 -0.91 -2.91
CA ASP A 140 11.17 -0.60 -4.11
C ASP A 140 12.37 -1.53 -4.25
N MET A 141 13.11 -1.75 -3.17
CA MET A 141 14.24 -2.67 -3.14
C MET A 141 13.80 -4.11 -3.43
N PHE A 142 12.69 -4.55 -2.84
CA PHE A 142 12.14 -5.89 -3.05
C PHE A 142 11.71 -6.09 -4.52
N MET A 143 11.11 -5.08 -5.14
CA MET A 143 10.67 -5.11 -6.53
C MET A 143 11.81 -4.95 -7.53
N LYS A 144 12.93 -4.32 -7.16
CA LYS A 144 14.08 -4.10 -8.05
C LYS A 144 14.86 -5.37 -8.36
N ASP A 145 14.81 -6.38 -7.49
CA ASP A 145 15.55 -7.63 -7.65
C ASP A 145 15.04 -8.43 -8.89
N PRO A 146 15.88 -8.65 -9.93
CA PRO A 146 15.46 -9.24 -11.20
C PRO A 146 15.42 -10.77 -11.17
N VAL A 147 14.61 -11.33 -10.27
CA VAL A 147 14.48 -12.77 -10.08
C VAL A 147 13.93 -13.45 -11.33
N LEU A 148 14.58 -14.55 -11.72
CA LEU A 148 14.21 -15.41 -12.86
C LEU A 148 14.00 -14.63 -14.18
N ARG A 149 14.70 -13.49 -14.36
CA ARG A 149 14.53 -12.58 -15.50
C ARG A 149 14.56 -13.26 -16.87
N TYR A 150 15.43 -14.25 -17.06
CA TYR A 150 15.63 -14.92 -18.35
C TYR A 150 14.63 -16.05 -18.61
N SER A 151 14.11 -16.68 -17.57
CA SER A 151 13.24 -17.87 -17.69
C SER A 151 11.76 -17.54 -17.51
N ARG A 152 11.43 -16.41 -16.88
CA ARG A 152 10.07 -16.05 -16.48
C ARG A 152 9.76 -14.59 -16.85
N PRO A 153 9.10 -14.35 -18.01
CA PRO A 153 8.78 -12.99 -18.46
C PRO A 153 7.70 -12.30 -17.60
N ASP A 154 6.90 -13.09 -16.87
CA ASP A 154 5.87 -12.60 -15.94
C ASP A 154 6.46 -11.78 -14.78
N GLY A 155 7.65 -12.14 -14.29
CA GLY A 155 8.36 -11.34 -13.29
C GLY A 155 8.81 -9.97 -13.83
N VAL A 156 9.24 -9.92 -15.10
CA VAL A 156 9.63 -8.64 -15.75
C VAL A 156 8.43 -7.73 -15.89
N ARG A 157 7.30 -8.26 -16.38
CA ARG A 157 6.06 -7.49 -16.53
C ARG A 157 5.54 -6.93 -15.21
N ALA A 158 5.62 -7.69 -14.12
CA ALA A 158 5.22 -7.23 -12.79
C ALA A 158 6.07 -6.04 -12.31
N ARG A 159 7.39 -6.09 -12.50
CA ARG A 159 8.28 -4.99 -12.11
C ARG A 159 8.06 -3.74 -12.97
N GLU A 160 7.79 -3.91 -14.26
CA GLU A 160 7.43 -2.81 -15.16
C GLU A 160 6.08 -2.17 -14.79
N ALA A 161 5.07 -2.98 -14.50
CA ALA A 161 3.76 -2.51 -14.06
C ALA A 161 3.86 -1.74 -12.74
N TYR A 162 4.59 -2.26 -11.77
CA TYR A 162 4.90 -1.56 -10.52
C TYR A 162 5.54 -0.19 -10.77
N SER A 163 6.58 -0.14 -11.61
CA SER A 163 7.31 1.11 -11.91
C SER A 163 6.41 2.17 -12.56
N LYS A 164 5.52 1.75 -13.48
CA LYS A 164 4.52 2.64 -14.10
C LYS A 164 3.55 3.20 -13.06
N THR A 165 3.06 2.35 -12.18
CA THR A 165 2.13 2.75 -11.13
C THR A 165 2.77 3.71 -10.13
N GLN A 166 4.04 3.51 -9.78
CA GLN A 166 4.75 4.45 -8.92
C GLN A 166 4.92 5.82 -9.55
N ALA A 167 5.26 5.89 -10.84
CA ALA A 167 5.38 7.16 -11.56
C ALA A 167 4.05 7.92 -11.57
N PHE A 168 2.92 7.21 -11.66
CA PHE A 168 1.59 7.81 -11.55
C PHE A 168 1.32 8.37 -10.15
N GLN A 169 1.61 7.58 -9.10
CA GLN A 169 1.42 8.03 -7.71
C GLN A 169 2.31 9.23 -7.35
N ALA A 170 3.56 9.26 -7.80
CA ALA A 170 4.48 10.37 -7.55
C ALA A 170 3.96 11.69 -8.16
N ARG A 171 3.44 11.65 -9.39
CA ARG A 171 2.83 12.82 -10.06
C ARG A 171 1.56 13.29 -9.37
N ALA A 172 0.72 12.36 -8.89
CA ALA A 172 -0.49 12.71 -8.15
C ALA A 172 -0.16 13.39 -6.81
N TRP A 173 0.92 12.96 -6.15
CA TRP A 173 1.35 13.52 -4.87
C TRP A 173 1.96 14.92 -5.03
N THR A 174 2.76 15.17 -6.08
CA THR A 174 3.29 16.52 -6.37
C THR A 174 2.18 17.49 -6.75
N ALA A 175 1.20 17.05 -7.55
CA ALA A 175 0.04 17.89 -7.90
C ALA A 175 -0.84 18.25 -6.69
N SER A 176 -1.00 17.31 -5.74
CA SER A 176 -1.72 17.56 -4.48
C SER A 176 -0.93 18.50 -3.54
N ALA A 177 0.40 18.38 -3.48
CA ALA A 177 1.24 19.30 -2.72
C ALA A 177 1.22 20.74 -3.30
N GLU A 178 1.19 20.88 -4.63
CA GLU A 178 1.06 22.16 -5.33
C GLU A 178 -0.31 22.82 -5.10
N SER A 179 -1.40 22.05 -5.07
CA SER A 179 -2.74 22.60 -4.81
C SER A 179 -2.89 23.07 -3.35
N LEU A 180 -2.32 22.33 -2.39
CA LEU A 180 -2.31 22.71 -0.97
C LEU A 180 -1.44 23.95 -0.71
N THR A 181 -0.30 24.08 -1.38
CA THR A 181 0.56 25.28 -1.27
C THR A 181 -0.10 26.50 -1.89
N SER A 182 -0.72 26.36 -3.06
CA SER A 182 -1.51 27.42 -3.71
C SER A 182 -2.68 27.90 -2.85
N THR A 183 -3.40 26.97 -2.21
CA THR A 183 -4.52 27.27 -1.31
C THR A 183 -4.03 27.98 -0.05
N LYS A 184 -2.91 27.53 0.54
CA LYS A 184 -2.30 28.17 1.71
C LYS A 184 -1.84 29.59 1.39
N THR A 185 -1.21 29.83 0.23
CA THR A 185 -0.83 31.18 -0.21
C THR A 185 -2.04 32.10 -0.40
N ARG A 186 -3.15 31.57 -0.93
CA ARG A 186 -4.39 32.33 -1.15
C ARG A 186 -5.05 32.74 0.17
N ILE A 187 -5.04 31.86 1.18
CA ILE A 187 -5.56 32.16 2.53
C ILE A 187 -4.70 33.24 3.21
N THR A 188 -3.37 33.12 3.18
CA THR A 188 -2.49 34.16 3.75
C THR A 188 -2.62 35.51 3.07
N GLN A 189 -2.88 35.53 1.75
CA GLN A 189 -3.08 36.77 1.01
C GLN A 189 -4.42 37.41 1.36
N GLN A 190 -5.49 36.61 1.50
CA GLN A 190 -6.81 37.08 1.92
C GLN A 190 -6.83 37.59 3.37
N ASP A 191 -6.07 36.97 4.27
CA ASP A 191 -5.91 37.46 5.65
C ASP A 191 -5.13 38.77 5.71
N SER A 192 -4.10 38.94 4.87
CA SER A 192 -3.37 40.21 4.76
C SER A 192 -4.23 41.36 4.20
N GLN A 193 -5.12 41.07 3.25
CA GLN A 193 -6.07 42.03 2.70
C GLN A 193 -7.10 42.47 3.75
N ASN A 194 -7.70 41.52 4.48
CA ASN A 194 -8.65 41.80 5.57
C ASN A 194 -8.01 42.61 6.71
N MET A 195 -6.72 42.41 6.97
CA MET A 195 -5.99 43.17 7.99
C MET A 195 -5.71 44.61 7.52
N SER A 196 -5.37 44.80 6.23
CA SER A 196 -5.23 46.13 5.60
C SER A 196 -6.55 46.91 5.60
N ASP A 197 -7.67 46.25 5.29
CA ASP A 197 -9.00 46.89 5.26
C ASP A 197 -9.45 47.31 6.67
N LYS A 198 -9.16 46.49 7.70
CA LYS A 198 -9.43 46.85 9.10
C LYS A 198 -8.56 48.01 9.59
N ILE A 199 -7.30 48.08 9.17
CA ILE A 199 -6.41 49.22 9.48
C ILE A 199 -6.89 50.50 8.77
N GLY A 200 -7.33 50.39 7.51
CA GLY A 200 -7.93 51.51 6.77
C GLY A 200 -9.21 52.04 7.43
N LEU A 201 -10.07 51.15 7.95
CA LEU A 201 -11.26 51.54 8.71
C LEU A 201 -10.92 52.24 10.03
N LEU A 202 -9.86 51.78 10.72
CA LEU A 202 -9.41 52.38 11.99
C LEU A 202 -8.83 53.79 11.78
N ILE A 203 -8.09 54.00 10.69
CA ILE A 203 -7.54 55.31 10.33
C ILE A 203 -8.67 56.28 9.94
N ALA A 204 -9.72 55.81 9.24
CA ALA A 204 -10.88 56.63 8.90
C ALA A 204 -11.71 57.06 10.12
N PHE A 205 -11.73 56.25 11.19
CA PHE A 205 -12.43 56.56 12.45
C PHE A 205 -11.67 57.52 13.38
N VAL A 206 -10.35 57.63 13.25
CA VAL A 206 -9.49 58.50 14.08
C VAL A 206 -9.33 59.90 13.46
N PHE A 207 -9.63 60.06 12.17
CA PHE A 207 -9.54 61.33 11.42
C PHE A 207 -10.90 61.91 11.00
N SER A 208 -12.01 61.44 11.58
CA SER A 208 -13.33 62.11 11.59
C SER A 208 -13.61 62.72 12.96
#